data_AF-A0A1Z4V466-F1
#
_entry.id   AF-A0A1Z4V466-F1
#
_cell.length_a   1.000
_cell.length_b   1.000
_cell.length_c   1.000
_cell.angle_alpha   90.00
_cell.angle_beta   90.00
_cell.angle_gamma   90.00
#
_symmetry.space_group_name_H-M   'P 1'
#
loop_
_entity.id
_entity.type
_entity.pdbx_description
1 polymer ?
#
loop_
_entity_poly.entity_id
_entity_poly.type
_entity_poly.pdbx_seq_one_letter_code
_entity_poly.pdbx_strand_id
1 'polypeptide(L)'
;MIKPRYLFLSIAACAMISLSSCSSDAPKADIQSTPSTATLTETSAHSGHSGKAKININNAILSQLDKLEATLGIPALSNKIQANRPYANPADLVSKKVITQPQFDQIKDMVTVEEVVLTGEAKDIDYMTKLGLMKGHLLVAKELLDQNQPKQAQPHIGHPVEEIYIDVEEQLEERKVKEFKSDLVSLTDLVKSNPKDAKIKTNFTTSVQAVDSAIAALPTAERSKPEFVLQVINGLLDAANSEYGAAVVKGKITEPIEYQDSRGFVVYSQELYKGISSQMLQEHPEAHKAIDTAFVELVKVWPTAIPPVQAVNTPENVTKLVKTIEENTQKVRTKTSTKAQN
;
A
#
# COMPACT_ATOMS: atom_id res chain seq x y z
N MET A 1 41.97 -43.72 -32.65
CA MET A 1 41.61 -42.52 -31.85
C MET A 1 40.15 -42.63 -31.44
N ILE A 2 39.90 -42.44 -30.14
CA ILE A 2 38.63 -42.39 -29.40
C ILE A 2 37.83 -43.71 -29.34
N LYS A 3 37.98 -44.39 -28.19
CA LYS A 3 37.22 -45.53 -27.68
C LYS A 3 36.09 -45.06 -26.72
N PRO A 4 35.11 -45.92 -26.40
CA PRO A 4 33.80 -45.58 -25.83
C PRO A 4 33.76 -45.65 -24.29
N ARG A 5 32.71 -45.09 -23.66
CA ARG A 5 32.30 -45.35 -22.26
C ARG A 5 30.78 -45.40 -22.22
N TYR A 6 30.14 -46.57 -22.12
CA TYR A 6 29.93 -47.47 -20.97
C TYR A 6 28.96 -46.95 -19.89
N LEU A 7 27.75 -47.50 -19.97
CA LEU A 7 26.76 -47.80 -18.94
C LEU A 7 27.39 -48.53 -17.73
N PHE A 8 26.97 -48.22 -16.49
CA PHE A 8 26.87 -49.20 -15.39
C PHE A 8 26.01 -48.71 -14.21
N LEU A 9 25.62 -49.69 -13.41
CA LEU A 9 24.46 -49.86 -12.52
C LEU A 9 24.73 -49.43 -11.06
N SER A 10 23.65 -49.09 -10.35
CA SER A 10 23.31 -49.13 -8.91
C SER A 10 24.36 -49.45 -7.82
N ILE A 11 24.20 -48.84 -6.63
CA ILE A 11 24.24 -49.49 -5.30
C ILE A 11 23.54 -48.59 -4.25
N ALA A 12 22.69 -49.21 -3.43
CA ALA A 12 22.05 -48.66 -2.24
C ALA A 12 22.90 -48.89 -0.99
N ALA A 13 22.82 -47.99 0.00
CA ALA A 13 23.22 -48.30 1.37
C ALA A 13 22.36 -47.52 2.38
N CYS A 14 21.54 -48.28 3.11
CA CYS A 14 20.89 -47.87 4.35
C CYS A 14 21.92 -47.87 5.49
N ALA A 15 21.82 -46.91 6.41
CA ALA A 15 22.33 -47.07 7.77
C ALA A 15 21.38 -46.35 8.74
N MET A 16 20.57 -47.15 9.42
CA MET A 16 19.95 -46.78 10.69
C MET A 16 20.90 -47.17 11.82
N ILE A 17 21.13 -46.27 12.78
CA ILE A 17 21.62 -46.61 14.11
C ILE A 17 20.70 -45.95 15.14
N SER A 18 20.31 -46.78 16.09
CA SER A 18 19.26 -46.60 17.09
C SER A 18 19.87 -46.49 18.50
N LEU A 19 19.19 -45.70 19.35
CA LEU A 19 19.07 -45.79 20.82
C LEU A 19 20.30 -45.56 21.71
N SER A 20 20.22 -44.61 22.65
CA SER A 20 19.85 -44.92 24.06
C SER A 20 19.92 -43.69 24.98
N SER A 21 18.94 -43.66 25.89
CA SER A 21 18.75 -42.74 27.01
C SER A 21 19.77 -42.97 28.13
N CYS A 22 20.07 -41.94 28.93
CA CYS A 22 20.25 -42.06 30.39
C CYS A 22 20.17 -40.69 31.08
N SER A 23 19.27 -40.60 32.05
CA SER A 23 19.11 -39.54 33.04
C SER A 23 20.25 -39.54 34.07
N SER A 24 20.59 -38.38 34.65
CA SER A 24 21.18 -38.25 35.99
C SER A 24 21.09 -36.80 36.50
N ASP A 25 20.93 -36.70 37.81
CA ASP A 25 20.48 -35.57 38.63
C ASP A 25 21.31 -34.27 38.68
N ALA A 26 20.63 -33.25 39.22
CA ALA A 26 20.99 -31.84 39.42
C ALA A 26 22.22 -31.54 40.29
N PRO A 27 22.63 -30.26 40.32
CA PRO A 27 22.60 -29.56 41.61
C PRO A 27 21.91 -28.18 41.55
N LYS A 28 21.09 -27.91 42.58
CA LYS A 28 20.57 -26.57 42.92
C LYS A 28 21.72 -25.68 43.41
N ALA A 29 21.75 -24.44 42.92
CA ALA A 29 22.36 -23.31 43.60
C ALA A 29 21.37 -22.15 43.62
N ASP A 30 21.22 -21.60 44.81
CA ASP A 30 20.24 -20.61 45.28
C ASP A 30 20.74 -19.19 44.96
N ILE A 31 19.97 -18.39 44.22
CA ILE A 31 20.12 -16.92 44.17
C ILE A 31 18.72 -16.28 44.10
N GLN A 32 18.18 -16.04 45.29
CA GLN A 32 17.49 -14.84 45.74
C GLN A 32 17.03 -13.86 44.63
N SER A 33 15.77 -13.98 44.22
CA SER A 33 15.08 -13.01 43.35
C SER A 33 14.42 -11.93 44.21
N THR A 34 14.93 -10.71 44.15
CA THR A 34 14.23 -9.51 44.62
C THR A 34 13.07 -9.19 43.66
N PRO A 35 11.85 -8.90 44.16
CA PRO A 35 10.74 -8.50 43.30
C PRO A 35 10.91 -7.03 42.93
N SER A 36 11.31 -6.75 41.69
CA SER A 36 11.21 -5.40 41.14
C SER A 36 9.80 -5.21 40.62
N THR A 37 8.94 -4.67 41.48
CA THR A 37 7.64 -4.11 41.11
C THR A 37 7.88 -2.91 40.21
N ALA A 38 7.95 -3.12 38.90
CA ALA A 38 7.83 -2.05 37.93
C ALA A 38 6.33 -1.75 37.77
N THR A 39 5.87 -0.76 38.52
CA THR A 39 4.58 -0.12 38.39
C THR A 39 4.40 0.35 36.94
N LEU A 40 3.51 -0.31 36.20
CA LEU A 40 2.99 0.22 34.94
C LEU A 40 2.08 1.39 35.29
N THR A 41 2.66 2.58 35.32
CA THR A 41 1.89 3.82 35.32
C THR A 41 1.36 3.98 33.90
N GLU A 42 0.14 3.51 33.65
CA GLU A 42 -0.66 3.93 32.51
C GLU A 42 -0.91 5.44 32.63
N THR A 43 -0.04 6.23 32.02
CA THR A 43 -0.42 7.58 31.61
C THR A 43 -1.41 7.43 30.47
N SER A 44 -2.69 7.34 30.84
CA SER A 44 -3.81 7.66 29.95
C SER A 44 -3.63 9.09 29.46
N ALA A 45 -2.93 9.27 28.35
CA ALA A 45 -3.02 10.47 27.55
C ALA A 45 -4.38 10.44 26.86
N HIS A 46 -5.40 10.92 27.56
CA HIS A 46 -6.62 11.41 26.94
C HIS A 46 -6.25 12.57 26.02
N SER A 47 -5.89 12.27 24.77
CA SER A 47 -5.96 13.26 23.69
C SER A 47 -7.42 13.38 23.26
N GLY A 48 -8.20 14.05 24.12
CA GLY A 48 -9.41 14.73 23.71
C GLY A 48 -9.03 15.92 22.82
N HIS A 49 -8.83 15.66 21.54
CA HIS A 49 -9.00 16.66 20.49
C HIS A 49 -9.44 15.96 19.22
N SER A 50 -10.73 16.07 18.93
CA SER A 50 -11.31 15.80 17.62
C SER A 50 -10.92 16.91 16.62
N GLY A 51 -9.61 17.18 16.49
CA GLY A 51 -9.07 17.98 15.40
C GLY A 51 -8.85 17.07 14.21
N LYS A 52 -9.43 17.41 13.05
CA LYS A 52 -9.16 16.68 11.80
C LYS A 52 -7.64 16.70 11.55
N ALA A 53 -7.05 15.56 11.21
CA ALA A 53 -5.64 15.48 10.83
C ALA A 53 -5.38 16.43 9.64
N LYS A 54 -4.35 17.28 9.75
CA LYS A 54 -3.95 18.20 8.69
C LYS A 54 -3.15 17.46 7.61
N ILE A 55 -3.35 17.83 6.36
CA ILE A 55 -2.63 17.33 5.18
C ILE A 55 -1.30 18.06 5.09
N ASN A 56 -0.20 17.32 5.19
CA ASN A 56 1.11 17.93 5.01
C ASN A 56 1.42 18.09 3.52
N ILE A 57 1.49 19.33 3.04
CA ILE A 57 1.60 19.65 1.61
C ILE A 57 2.95 19.28 0.98
N ASN A 58 3.96 18.95 1.80
CA ASN A 58 5.28 18.51 1.35
C ASN A 58 5.38 17.00 1.10
N ASN A 59 4.63 16.19 1.83
CA ASN A 59 4.77 14.72 1.79
C ASN A 59 3.45 13.99 1.46
N ALA A 60 2.31 14.69 1.46
CA ALA A 60 1.04 14.06 1.15
C ALA A 60 1.05 13.39 -0.23
N ILE A 61 0.45 12.21 -0.32
CA ILE A 61 0.19 11.54 -1.61
C ILE A 61 -0.92 12.27 -2.36
N LEU A 62 -1.02 12.07 -3.68
CA LEU A 62 -2.03 12.71 -4.53
C LEU A 62 -3.43 12.60 -3.94
N SER A 63 -3.79 11.43 -3.44
CA SER A 63 -5.11 11.21 -2.86
C SER A 63 -5.42 11.98 -1.57
N GLN A 64 -4.41 12.31 -0.77
CA GLN A 64 -4.57 13.20 0.37
C GLN A 64 -4.71 14.65 -0.10
N LEU A 65 -3.94 15.04 -1.12
CA LEU A 65 -4.04 16.37 -1.74
C LEU A 65 -5.37 16.58 -2.46
N ASP A 66 -5.98 15.51 -2.98
CA ASP A 66 -7.28 15.54 -3.65
C ASP A 66 -8.40 16.02 -2.74
N LYS A 67 -8.23 15.87 -1.42
CA LYS A 67 -9.18 16.42 -0.44
C LYS A 67 -9.16 17.96 -0.48
N LEU A 68 -8.01 18.57 -0.77
CA LEU A 68 -7.88 20.01 -1.00
C LEU A 68 -8.47 20.41 -2.35
N GLU A 69 -8.19 19.64 -3.40
CA GLU A 69 -8.78 19.81 -4.73
C GLU A 69 -10.32 19.79 -4.68
N ALA A 70 -10.90 18.76 -4.06
CA ALA A 70 -12.34 18.62 -3.90
C ALA A 70 -12.96 19.73 -3.04
N THR A 71 -12.25 20.19 -2.00
CA THR A 71 -12.71 21.30 -1.15
C THR A 71 -12.76 22.61 -1.93
N LEU A 72 -11.78 22.84 -2.82
CA LEU A 72 -11.66 24.08 -3.57
C LEU A 72 -12.32 24.04 -4.96
N GLY A 73 -12.68 22.85 -5.46
CA GLY A 73 -13.18 22.63 -6.80
C GLY A 73 -12.17 23.03 -7.90
N ILE A 74 -10.87 22.83 -7.65
CA ILE A 74 -9.79 23.21 -8.59
C ILE A 74 -9.21 21.95 -9.23
N PRO A 75 -9.50 21.68 -10.52
CA PRO A 75 -8.96 20.50 -11.21
C PRO A 75 -7.42 20.45 -11.18
N ALA A 76 -6.88 19.27 -10.93
CA ALA A 76 -5.44 18.97 -10.90
C ALA A 76 -4.63 19.84 -9.90
N LEU A 77 -5.28 20.30 -8.82
CA LEU A 77 -4.61 21.02 -7.75
C LEU A 77 -3.57 20.12 -7.06
N SER A 78 -3.86 18.84 -6.88
CA SER A 78 -2.95 17.88 -6.24
C SER A 78 -1.61 17.80 -6.96
N ASN A 79 -1.65 17.63 -8.28
CA ASN A 79 -0.46 17.64 -9.15
C ASN A 79 0.30 18.96 -9.05
N LYS A 80 -0.43 20.08 -9.02
CA LYS A 80 0.17 21.41 -8.90
C LYS A 80 0.84 21.62 -7.53
N ILE A 81 0.26 21.08 -6.46
CA ILE A 81 0.86 21.11 -5.13
C ILE A 81 2.15 20.29 -5.12
N GLN A 82 2.15 19.08 -5.67
CA GLN A 82 3.37 18.24 -5.74
C GLN A 82 4.48 18.90 -6.56
N ALA A 83 4.16 19.42 -7.75
CA ALA A 83 5.13 20.02 -8.67
C ALA A 83 5.86 21.26 -8.10
N ASN A 84 5.29 21.89 -7.07
CA ASN A 84 5.84 23.12 -6.46
C ASN A 84 6.46 22.88 -5.07
N ARG A 85 6.66 21.62 -4.67
CA ARG A 85 7.41 21.28 -3.46
C ARG A 85 8.89 21.69 -3.57
N PRO A 86 9.58 21.94 -2.43
CA PRO A 86 9.07 21.97 -1.05
C PRO A 86 8.50 23.35 -0.66
N TYR A 87 7.49 23.37 0.21
CA TYR A 87 6.92 24.54 0.87
C TYR A 87 7.57 24.72 2.25
N ALA A 88 8.00 25.93 2.58
CA ALA A 88 8.53 26.23 3.91
C ALA A 88 7.42 26.41 4.94
N ASN A 89 6.23 26.84 4.52
CA ASN A 89 5.02 26.98 5.35
C ASN A 89 3.76 26.91 4.47
N PRO A 90 2.55 26.71 5.04
CA PRO A 90 1.34 26.59 4.23
C PRO A 90 1.00 27.79 3.35
N ALA A 91 1.36 29.02 3.76
CA ALA A 91 1.09 30.22 2.97
C ALA A 91 1.91 30.25 1.65
N ASP A 92 2.92 29.39 1.51
CA ASP A 92 3.66 29.25 0.27
C ASP A 92 2.82 28.71 -0.88
N LEU A 93 1.67 28.06 -0.60
CA LEU A 93 0.68 27.73 -1.63
C LEU A 93 0.21 28.98 -2.39
N VAL A 94 0.12 30.12 -1.69
CA VAL A 94 -0.25 31.41 -2.30
C VAL A 94 0.97 32.07 -2.95
N SER A 95 2.10 32.13 -2.24
CA SER A 95 3.31 32.81 -2.74
C SER A 95 3.86 32.17 -4.03
N LYS A 96 3.75 30.84 -4.15
CA LYS A 96 4.10 30.07 -5.35
C LYS A 96 2.99 30.01 -6.39
N LYS A 97 1.88 30.73 -6.18
CA LYS A 97 0.73 30.80 -7.10
C LYS A 97 0.10 29.43 -7.39
N VAL A 98 0.15 28.52 -6.41
CA VAL A 98 -0.52 27.21 -6.49
C VAL A 98 -2.02 27.42 -6.36
N ILE A 99 -2.44 28.23 -5.38
CA ILE A 99 -3.81 28.73 -5.19
C ILE A 99 -3.82 30.23 -4.91
N THR A 100 -5.00 30.84 -4.93
CA THR A 100 -5.20 32.25 -4.55
C THR A 100 -5.39 32.40 -3.03
N GLN A 101 -5.24 33.63 -2.50
CA GLN A 101 -5.47 33.89 -1.08
C GLN A 101 -6.88 33.47 -0.60
N PRO A 102 -7.99 33.80 -1.32
CA PRO A 102 -9.33 33.34 -0.90
C PRO A 102 -9.51 31.82 -0.92
N GLN A 103 -8.77 31.11 -1.75
CA GLN A 103 -8.77 29.64 -1.77
C GLN A 103 -7.95 29.09 -0.60
N PHE A 104 -6.78 29.67 -0.32
CA PHE A 104 -6.00 29.30 0.85
C PHE A 104 -6.78 29.50 2.15
N ASP A 105 -7.52 30.60 2.29
CA ASP A 105 -8.32 30.87 3.48
C ASP A 105 -9.37 29.79 3.77
N GLN A 106 -9.84 29.05 2.75
CA GLN A 106 -10.78 27.93 2.90
C GLN A 106 -10.11 26.64 3.39
N ILE A 107 -8.82 26.43 3.12
CA ILE A 107 -8.11 25.19 3.44
C ILE A 107 -6.99 25.37 4.46
N LYS A 108 -6.69 26.59 4.93
CA LYS A 108 -5.55 26.88 5.83
C LYS A 108 -5.53 26.02 7.10
N ASP A 109 -6.70 25.62 7.59
CA ASP A 109 -6.83 24.75 8.78
C ASP A 109 -6.75 23.26 8.43
N MET A 110 -6.79 22.91 7.14
CA MET A 110 -6.64 21.55 6.62
C MET A 110 -5.20 21.23 6.23
N VAL A 111 -4.31 22.23 6.09
CA VAL A 111 -2.94 22.03 5.59
C VAL A 111 -1.90 22.30 6.66
N THR A 112 -0.77 21.60 6.57
CA THR A 112 0.42 21.84 7.40
C THR A 112 1.69 21.62 6.57
N VAL A 113 2.83 22.05 7.10
CA VAL A 113 4.15 21.58 6.65
C VAL A 113 4.86 20.78 7.75
N GLU A 114 4.27 20.72 8.94
CA GLU A 114 4.77 19.96 10.08
C GLU A 114 4.61 18.48 9.79
N GLU A 115 5.66 17.71 10.03
CA GLU A 115 5.58 16.26 9.95
C GLU A 115 4.68 15.73 11.07
N VAL A 116 3.63 15.03 10.67
CA VAL A 116 2.84 14.24 11.59
C VAL A 116 3.63 12.95 11.84
N VAL A 117 4.30 12.87 12.98
CA VAL A 117 4.98 11.63 13.40
C VAL A 117 3.90 10.60 13.71
N LEU A 118 3.67 9.66 12.79
CA LEU A 118 2.77 8.54 13.02
C LEU A 118 3.40 7.58 14.03
N THR A 119 2.56 7.02 14.91
CA THR A 119 2.98 6.01 15.89
C THR A 119 1.95 4.88 15.97
N GLY A 120 2.38 3.72 16.45
CA GLY A 120 1.53 2.53 16.60
C GLY A 120 0.82 2.12 15.31
N GLU A 121 -0.43 1.67 15.43
CA GLU A 121 -1.23 1.14 14.30
C GLU A 121 -1.34 2.13 13.14
N ALA A 122 -1.41 3.44 13.40
CA ALA A 122 -1.50 4.43 12.32
C ALA A 122 -0.23 4.48 11.46
N LYS A 123 0.95 4.27 12.06
CA LYS A 123 2.23 4.14 11.34
C LYS A 123 2.26 2.85 10.52
N ASP A 124 1.78 1.76 11.09
CA ASP A 124 1.72 0.45 10.41
C ASP A 124 0.73 0.47 9.22
N ILE A 125 -0.40 1.17 9.34
CA ILE A 125 -1.36 1.39 8.26
C ILE A 125 -0.73 2.20 7.13
N ASP A 126 -0.05 3.31 7.45
CA ASP A 126 0.63 4.13 6.44
C ASP A 126 1.69 3.31 5.70
N TYR A 127 2.58 2.64 6.43
CA TYR A 127 3.58 1.73 5.86
C TYR A 127 2.96 0.67 4.94
N MET A 128 1.91 -0.03 5.39
CA MET A 128 1.23 -1.05 4.58
C MET A 128 0.56 -0.43 3.34
N THR A 129 -0.02 0.76 3.46
CA THR A 129 -0.65 1.48 2.35
C THR A 129 0.38 1.81 1.28
N LYS A 130 1.54 2.36 1.65
CA LYS A 130 2.64 2.69 0.73
C LYS A 130 3.16 1.45 0.01
N LEU A 131 3.40 0.35 0.74
CA LEU A 131 3.79 -0.92 0.13
C LEU A 131 2.68 -1.51 -0.74
N GLY A 132 1.41 -1.31 -0.39
CA GLY A 132 0.26 -1.70 -1.20
C GLY A 132 0.15 -0.93 -2.52
N LEU A 133 0.49 0.36 -2.54
CA LEU A 133 0.59 1.14 -3.77
C LEU A 133 1.71 0.57 -4.67
N MET A 134 2.88 0.27 -4.10
CA MET A 134 3.95 -0.41 -4.85
C MET A 134 3.49 -1.75 -5.45
N LYS A 135 2.74 -2.56 -4.68
CA LYS A 135 2.14 -3.81 -5.18
C LYS A 135 1.16 -3.56 -6.33
N GLY A 136 0.30 -2.56 -6.21
CA GLY A 136 -0.65 -2.19 -7.27
C GLY A 136 0.04 -1.84 -8.59
N HIS A 137 1.06 -0.98 -8.55
CA HIS A 137 1.85 -0.65 -9.73
C HIS A 137 2.51 -1.89 -10.35
N LEU A 138 3.17 -2.72 -9.53
CA LEU A 138 3.84 -3.93 -10.01
C LEU A 138 2.84 -4.91 -10.64
N LEU A 139 1.64 -5.09 -10.07
CA LEU A 139 0.60 -5.94 -10.66
C LEU A 139 0.25 -5.52 -12.10
N VAL A 140 0.13 -4.22 -12.34
CA VAL A 140 -0.20 -3.71 -13.68
C VAL A 140 1.01 -3.74 -14.62
N ALA A 141 2.20 -3.43 -14.11
CA ALA A 141 3.44 -3.63 -14.86
C ALA A 141 3.57 -5.08 -15.34
N LYS A 142 3.25 -6.05 -14.49
CA LYS A 142 3.25 -7.47 -14.84
C LYS A 142 2.25 -7.77 -15.95
N GLU A 143 1.00 -7.31 -15.81
CA GLU A 143 -0.04 -7.51 -16.83
C GLU A 143 0.41 -6.96 -18.19
N LEU A 144 1.01 -5.76 -18.20
CA LEU A 144 1.51 -5.12 -19.41
C LEU A 144 2.73 -5.85 -20.01
N LEU A 145 3.67 -6.33 -19.19
CA LEU A 145 4.78 -7.15 -19.65
C LEU A 145 4.31 -8.47 -20.26
N ASP A 146 3.34 -9.14 -19.62
CA ASP A 146 2.72 -10.37 -20.15
C ASP A 146 1.99 -10.13 -21.48
N GLN A 147 1.50 -8.91 -21.71
CA GLN A 147 0.90 -8.45 -22.97
C GLN A 147 1.93 -7.89 -23.97
N ASN A 148 3.24 -8.03 -23.69
CA ASN A 148 4.32 -7.52 -24.52
C ASN A 148 4.26 -5.99 -24.74
N GLN A 149 3.89 -5.25 -23.69
CA GLN A 149 3.78 -3.78 -23.64
C GLN A 149 4.81 -3.14 -22.70
N PRO A 150 6.13 -3.37 -22.88
CA PRO A 150 7.17 -2.94 -21.95
C PRO A 150 7.26 -1.41 -21.80
N LYS A 151 6.92 -0.64 -22.84
CA LYS A 151 6.89 0.83 -22.77
C LYS A 151 5.83 1.35 -21.81
N GLN A 152 4.68 0.67 -21.73
CA GLN A 152 3.62 1.02 -20.79
C GLN A 152 3.93 0.46 -19.40
N ALA A 153 4.56 -0.72 -19.30
CA ALA A 153 4.95 -1.30 -18.02
C ALA A 153 6.02 -0.46 -17.28
N GLN A 154 6.97 0.13 -18.01
CA GLN A 154 8.10 0.85 -17.43
C GLN A 154 7.74 1.94 -16.41
N PRO A 155 6.83 2.89 -16.67
CA PRO A 155 6.47 3.91 -15.68
C PRO A 155 5.97 3.30 -14.37
N HIS A 156 5.12 2.27 -14.43
CA HIS A 156 4.61 1.60 -13.22
C HIS A 156 5.70 0.89 -12.41
N ILE A 157 6.82 0.48 -13.02
CA ILE A 157 7.97 -0.03 -12.24
C ILE A 157 8.76 1.14 -11.62
N GLY A 158 8.77 2.28 -12.30
CA GLY A 158 9.43 3.52 -11.86
C GLY A 158 8.72 4.24 -10.71
N HIS A 159 7.39 4.39 -10.75
CA HIS A 159 6.61 5.13 -9.75
C HIS A 159 6.88 4.69 -8.30
N PRO A 160 6.96 3.37 -7.98
CA PRO A 160 7.41 2.91 -6.66
C PRO A 160 8.72 3.54 -6.16
N VAL A 161 9.69 3.76 -7.05
CA VAL A 161 10.98 4.37 -6.71
C VAL A 161 10.88 5.89 -6.60
N GLU A 162 10.22 6.51 -7.58
CA GLU A 162 10.21 7.96 -7.78
C GLU A 162 9.29 8.68 -6.80
N GLU A 163 8.21 8.02 -6.38
CA GLU A 163 7.10 8.66 -5.65
C GLU A 163 6.89 8.09 -4.25
N ILE A 164 7.23 6.81 -4.02
CA ILE A 164 6.80 6.10 -2.82
C ILE A 164 7.98 5.70 -1.93
N TYR A 165 9.11 5.27 -2.50
CA TYR A 165 10.19 4.64 -1.74
C TYR A 165 10.75 5.52 -0.63
N ILE A 166 10.86 6.82 -0.88
CA ILE A 166 11.39 7.78 0.10
C ILE A 166 10.52 7.83 1.38
N ASP A 167 9.21 7.62 1.26
CA ASP A 167 8.28 7.65 2.40
C ASP A 167 8.34 6.39 3.28
N VAL A 168 8.95 5.31 2.78
CA VAL A 168 9.06 4.04 3.52
C VAL A 168 10.48 3.74 3.98
N GLU A 169 11.50 4.46 3.50
CA GLU A 169 12.91 4.15 3.73
C GLU A 169 13.25 4.07 5.23
N GLU A 170 12.88 5.09 6.01
CA GLU A 170 13.08 5.09 7.47
C GLU A 170 12.34 3.92 8.15
N GLN A 171 11.11 3.65 7.71
CA GLN A 171 10.29 2.58 8.29
C GLN A 171 10.84 1.19 7.96
N LEU A 172 11.51 1.01 6.81
CA LEU A 172 12.22 -0.23 6.46
C LEU A 172 13.40 -0.45 7.41
N GLU A 173 14.19 0.59 7.67
CA GLU A 173 15.34 0.53 8.58
C GLU A 173 14.91 0.19 10.02
N GLU A 174 13.91 0.89 10.55
CA GLU A 174 13.35 0.63 11.88
C GLU A 174 12.87 -0.82 12.04
N ARG A 175 12.27 -1.38 10.99
CA ARG A 175 11.75 -2.76 10.96
C ARG A 175 12.81 -3.79 10.56
N LYS A 176 14.05 -3.36 10.34
CA LYS A 176 15.18 -4.21 9.93
C LYS A 176 14.91 -4.96 8.62
N VAL A 177 14.13 -4.34 7.73
CA VAL A 177 13.89 -4.83 6.38
C VAL A 177 15.04 -4.40 5.50
N LYS A 178 15.55 -5.32 4.67
CA LYS A 178 16.58 -4.99 3.69
C LYS A 178 16.03 -4.00 2.67
N GLU A 179 16.84 -3.00 2.29
CA GLU A 179 16.49 -2.12 1.16
C GLU A 179 16.25 -2.93 -0.13
N PHE A 180 15.34 -2.41 -0.96
CA PHE A 180 14.99 -2.98 -2.26
C PHE A 180 14.84 -1.93 -3.36
N LYS A 181 15.32 -0.70 -3.11
CA LYS A 181 15.34 0.37 -4.11
C LYS A 181 16.20 -0.02 -5.29
N SER A 182 17.35 -0.64 -5.00
CA SER A 182 18.30 -1.08 -6.03
C SER A 182 17.70 -2.13 -6.96
N ASP A 183 16.87 -3.05 -6.44
CA ASP A 183 16.16 -4.06 -7.23
C ASP A 183 15.14 -3.41 -8.18
N LEU A 184 14.34 -2.46 -7.67
CA LEU A 184 13.35 -1.72 -8.47
C LEU A 184 14.01 -0.87 -9.56
N VAL A 185 15.05 -0.10 -9.22
CA VAL A 185 15.82 0.70 -10.19
C VAL A 185 16.41 -0.18 -11.29
N SER A 186 17.04 -1.29 -10.90
CA SER A 186 17.65 -2.24 -11.85
C SER A 186 16.61 -2.83 -12.80
N LEU A 187 15.41 -3.13 -12.32
CA LEU A 187 14.31 -3.62 -13.14
C LEU A 187 13.79 -2.53 -14.10
N THR A 188 13.55 -1.32 -13.61
CA THR A 188 13.11 -0.17 -14.43
C THR A 188 14.10 0.11 -15.56
N ASP A 189 15.39 0.17 -15.24
CA ASP A 189 16.45 0.40 -16.22
C ASP A 189 16.55 -0.73 -17.24
N LEU A 190 16.38 -1.99 -16.81
CA LEU A 190 16.40 -3.15 -17.70
C LEU A 190 15.21 -3.13 -18.68
N VAL A 191 14.00 -2.86 -18.21
CA VAL A 191 12.81 -2.75 -19.07
C VAL A 191 12.96 -1.59 -20.06
N LYS A 192 13.54 -0.47 -19.64
CA LYS A 192 13.80 0.71 -20.49
C LYS A 192 14.86 0.44 -21.56
N SER A 193 15.98 -0.17 -21.18
CA SER A 193 17.16 -0.32 -22.05
C SER A 193 17.13 -1.59 -22.91
N ASN A 194 16.62 -2.69 -22.38
CA ASN A 194 16.55 -3.98 -23.06
C ASN A 194 15.21 -4.71 -22.77
N PRO A 195 14.09 -4.22 -23.32
CA PRO A 195 12.73 -4.70 -23.00
C PRO A 195 12.43 -6.17 -23.35
N LYS A 196 13.37 -6.87 -24.01
CA LYS A 196 13.26 -8.29 -24.38
C LYS A 196 14.22 -9.19 -23.58
N ASP A 197 14.96 -8.63 -22.63
CA ASP A 197 15.90 -9.40 -21.83
C ASP A 197 15.15 -10.44 -20.98
N ALA A 198 15.59 -11.70 -21.03
CA ALA A 198 14.99 -12.78 -20.25
C ALA A 198 15.11 -12.52 -18.73
N LYS A 199 16.08 -11.70 -18.29
CA LYS A 199 16.27 -11.31 -16.89
C LYS A 199 15.13 -10.45 -16.35
N ILE A 200 14.31 -9.80 -17.21
CA ILE A 200 13.16 -9.00 -16.74
C ILE A 200 12.27 -9.84 -15.84
N LYS A 201 11.98 -11.09 -16.21
CA LYS A 201 11.14 -11.98 -15.39
C LYS A 201 11.74 -12.25 -14.00
N THR A 202 13.05 -12.49 -13.95
CA THR A 202 13.75 -12.75 -12.68
C THR A 202 13.78 -11.48 -11.82
N ASN A 203 14.22 -10.35 -12.38
CA ASN A 203 14.28 -9.07 -11.66
C ASN A 203 12.89 -8.65 -11.18
N PHE A 204 11.86 -8.84 -12.00
CA PHE A 204 10.47 -8.58 -11.62
C PHE A 204 10.04 -9.43 -10.42
N THR A 205 10.35 -10.73 -10.45
CA THR A 205 10.06 -11.63 -9.33
C THR A 205 10.79 -11.19 -8.06
N THR A 206 12.07 -10.82 -8.16
CA THR A 206 12.87 -10.32 -7.04
C THR A 206 12.26 -9.04 -6.44
N SER A 207 11.91 -8.05 -7.28
CA SER A 207 11.30 -6.80 -6.82
C SER A 207 9.97 -7.03 -6.11
N VAL A 208 9.11 -7.90 -6.64
CA VAL A 208 7.84 -8.25 -5.99
C VAL A 208 8.08 -8.94 -4.64
N GLN A 209 9.00 -9.90 -4.59
CA GLN A 209 9.34 -10.62 -3.34
C GLN A 209 9.92 -9.69 -2.28
N ALA A 210 10.67 -8.66 -2.68
CA ALA A 210 11.21 -7.69 -1.76
C ALA A 210 10.11 -6.83 -1.11
N VAL A 211 9.14 -6.37 -1.90
CA VAL A 211 7.94 -5.68 -1.38
C VAL A 211 7.12 -6.61 -0.48
N ASP A 212 6.94 -7.87 -0.86
CA ASP A 212 6.23 -8.87 -0.04
C ASP A 212 6.94 -9.12 1.30
N SER A 213 8.28 -9.15 1.30
CA SER A 213 9.08 -9.28 2.52
C SER A 213 8.95 -8.05 3.42
N ALA A 214 8.90 -6.85 2.83
CA ALA A 214 8.65 -5.62 3.55
C ALA A 214 7.25 -5.60 4.20
N ILE A 215 6.22 -6.09 3.50
CA ILE A 215 4.88 -6.28 4.04
C ILE A 215 4.89 -7.32 5.18
N ALA A 216 5.61 -8.42 5.01
CA ALA A 216 5.70 -9.49 6.00
C ALA A 216 6.39 -9.08 7.31
N ALA A 217 7.10 -7.95 7.34
CA ALA A 217 7.64 -7.36 8.57
C ALA A 217 6.53 -6.88 9.53
N LEU A 218 5.33 -6.62 9.02
CA LEU A 218 4.14 -6.41 9.86
C LEU A 218 3.60 -7.75 10.39
N PRO A 219 3.20 -7.83 11.68
CA PRO A 219 2.62 -9.02 12.26
C PRO A 219 1.43 -9.56 11.45
N THR A 220 1.39 -10.86 11.18
CA THR A 220 0.26 -11.50 10.48
C THR A 220 -1.08 -11.26 11.18
N ALA A 221 -1.07 -11.19 12.51
CA ALA A 221 -2.25 -10.89 13.31
C ALA A 221 -2.82 -9.49 13.02
N GLU A 222 -2.00 -8.52 12.64
CA GLU A 222 -2.47 -7.18 12.24
C GLU A 222 -2.93 -7.17 10.79
N ARG A 223 -2.13 -7.74 9.89
CA ARG A 223 -2.45 -7.84 8.45
C ARG A 223 -3.69 -8.68 8.15
N SER A 224 -4.25 -9.38 9.12
CA SER A 224 -5.49 -10.16 9.00
C SER A 224 -6.68 -9.56 9.75
N LYS A 225 -6.50 -8.43 10.46
CA LYS A 225 -7.60 -7.74 11.16
C LYS A 225 -8.42 -6.90 10.18
N PRO A 226 -9.76 -7.04 10.16
CA PRO A 226 -10.61 -6.24 9.28
C PRO A 226 -10.41 -4.74 9.44
N GLU A 227 -10.30 -4.22 10.67
CA GLU A 227 -10.15 -2.78 10.95
C GLU A 227 -8.84 -2.20 10.41
N PHE A 228 -7.78 -2.99 10.44
CA PHE A 228 -6.47 -2.62 9.88
C PHE A 228 -6.53 -2.64 8.35
N VAL A 229 -6.95 -3.78 7.78
CA VAL A 229 -6.96 -4.01 6.34
C VAL A 229 -7.91 -3.05 5.62
N LEU A 230 -9.09 -2.76 6.19
CA LEU A 230 -10.02 -1.80 5.61
C LEU A 230 -9.48 -0.36 5.57
N GLN A 231 -8.64 0.03 6.53
CA GLN A 231 -7.99 1.35 6.49
C GLN A 231 -6.92 1.42 5.39
N VAL A 232 -6.15 0.35 5.21
CA VAL A 232 -5.21 0.23 4.08
C VAL A 232 -5.96 0.29 2.74
N ILE A 233 -7.06 -0.44 2.61
CA ILE A 233 -7.92 -0.42 1.41
C ILE A 233 -8.43 1.00 1.12
N ASN A 234 -8.88 1.74 2.14
CA ASN A 234 -9.30 3.12 1.94
C ASN A 234 -8.17 3.98 1.35
N GLY A 235 -6.93 3.85 1.86
CA GLY A 235 -5.78 4.60 1.32
C GLY A 235 -5.46 4.26 -0.15
N LEU A 236 -5.54 2.98 -0.51
CA LEU A 236 -5.34 2.51 -1.89
C LEU A 236 -6.46 2.98 -2.83
N LEU A 237 -7.72 2.92 -2.39
CA LEU A 237 -8.87 3.34 -3.19
C LEU A 237 -8.97 4.87 -3.31
N ASP A 238 -8.52 5.62 -2.30
CA ASP A 238 -8.35 7.07 -2.36
C ASP A 238 -7.37 7.41 -3.50
N ALA A 239 -6.21 6.71 -3.59
CA ALA A 239 -5.27 6.86 -4.71
C ALA A 239 -5.90 6.42 -6.04
N ALA A 240 -6.56 5.27 -6.09
CA ALA A 240 -7.20 4.80 -7.30
C ALA A 240 -8.24 5.79 -7.87
N ASN A 241 -9.02 6.43 -6.99
CA ASN A 241 -10.01 7.42 -7.38
C ASN A 241 -9.35 8.68 -7.97
N SER A 242 -8.23 9.13 -7.38
CA SER A 242 -7.41 10.23 -7.89
C SER A 242 -6.93 9.98 -9.31
N GLU A 243 -6.24 8.85 -9.50
CA GLU A 243 -5.64 8.50 -10.78
C GLU A 243 -6.71 8.31 -11.87
N TYR A 244 -7.87 7.72 -11.54
CA TYR A 244 -8.95 7.60 -12.50
C TYR A 244 -9.58 8.95 -12.87
N GLY A 245 -9.68 9.87 -11.90
CA GLY A 245 -10.12 11.24 -12.14
C GLY A 245 -9.19 11.96 -13.12
N ALA A 246 -7.87 11.82 -12.94
CA ALA A 246 -6.86 12.35 -13.85
C ALA A 246 -6.89 11.68 -15.24
N ALA A 247 -7.20 10.38 -15.30
CA ALA A 247 -7.26 9.61 -16.54
C ALA A 247 -8.36 10.05 -17.51
N VAL A 248 -9.49 10.56 -17.00
CA VAL A 248 -10.72 10.75 -17.77
C VAL A 248 -11.00 12.23 -18.07
N VAL A 249 -10.97 12.60 -19.35
CA VAL A 249 -11.40 13.93 -19.82
C VAL A 249 -12.56 13.79 -20.80
N LYS A 250 -13.70 14.44 -20.48
CA LYS A 250 -14.93 14.41 -21.30
C LYS A 250 -15.38 12.98 -21.64
N GLY A 251 -15.26 12.07 -20.67
CA GLY A 251 -15.63 10.66 -20.78
C GLY A 251 -14.63 9.78 -21.55
N LYS A 252 -13.52 10.32 -22.05
CA LYS A 252 -12.48 9.55 -22.74
C LYS A 252 -11.28 9.35 -21.85
N ILE A 253 -10.59 8.22 -22.00
CA ILE A 253 -9.29 8.02 -21.37
C ILE A 253 -8.25 8.83 -22.15
N THR A 254 -7.69 9.86 -21.52
CA THR A 254 -6.64 10.70 -22.11
C THR A 254 -5.28 10.46 -21.46
N GLU A 255 -5.25 10.09 -20.19
CA GLU A 255 -4.02 9.68 -19.49
C GLU A 255 -4.07 8.17 -19.22
N PRO A 256 -3.53 7.32 -20.12
CA PRO A 256 -3.59 5.87 -19.99
C PRO A 256 -2.77 5.34 -18.81
N ILE A 257 -1.71 6.04 -18.40
CA ILE A 257 -0.85 5.68 -17.26
C ILE A 257 -1.65 5.80 -15.96
N GLU A 258 -2.40 6.88 -15.76
CA GLU A 258 -3.21 7.06 -14.54
C GLU A 258 -4.38 6.05 -14.49
N TYR A 259 -4.98 5.72 -15.63
CA TYR A 259 -5.95 4.62 -15.70
C TYR A 259 -5.32 3.28 -15.25
N GLN A 260 -4.07 3.04 -15.64
CA GLN A 260 -3.33 1.83 -15.32
C GLN A 260 -2.94 1.77 -13.84
N ASP A 261 -2.48 2.87 -13.25
CA ASP A 261 -2.18 2.93 -11.81
C ASP A 261 -3.44 2.71 -10.97
N SER A 262 -4.52 3.40 -11.33
CA SER A 262 -5.84 3.21 -10.71
C SER A 262 -6.28 1.73 -10.71
N ARG A 263 -6.16 1.05 -11.85
CA ARG A 263 -6.46 -0.39 -11.96
C ARG A 263 -5.68 -1.20 -10.95
N GLY A 264 -4.38 -0.98 -10.85
CA GLY A 264 -3.49 -1.75 -9.98
C GLY A 264 -3.89 -1.63 -8.51
N PHE A 265 -4.20 -0.41 -8.09
CA PHE A 265 -4.64 -0.13 -6.72
C PHE A 265 -5.99 -0.78 -6.40
N VAL A 266 -6.96 -0.75 -7.34
CA VAL A 266 -8.27 -1.43 -7.15
C VAL A 266 -8.12 -2.93 -7.09
N VAL A 267 -7.32 -3.53 -7.98
CA VAL A 267 -7.10 -4.98 -8.02
C VAL A 267 -6.46 -5.46 -6.71
N TYR A 268 -5.41 -4.78 -6.24
CA TYR A 268 -4.77 -5.15 -4.99
C TYR A 268 -5.68 -4.92 -3.77
N SER A 269 -6.46 -3.84 -3.77
CA SER A 269 -7.47 -3.59 -2.72
C SER A 269 -8.50 -4.72 -2.64
N GLN A 270 -8.97 -5.24 -3.79
CA GLN A 270 -9.90 -6.37 -3.81
C GLN A 270 -9.24 -7.66 -3.29
N GLU A 271 -7.96 -7.89 -3.59
CA GLU A 271 -7.20 -9.02 -3.05
C GLU A 271 -7.10 -8.96 -1.52
N LEU A 272 -6.75 -7.79 -0.96
CA LEU A 272 -6.72 -7.56 0.48
C LEU A 272 -8.11 -7.81 1.10
N TYR A 273 -9.18 -7.31 0.47
CA TYR A 273 -10.53 -7.50 0.97
C TYR A 273 -10.95 -8.98 0.99
N LYS A 274 -10.62 -9.74 -0.05
CA LYS A 274 -10.88 -11.19 -0.11
C LYS A 274 -10.23 -11.91 1.07
N GLY A 275 -9.04 -11.49 1.49
CA GLY A 275 -8.33 -12.03 2.66
C GLY A 275 -9.08 -11.92 3.98
N ILE A 276 -9.93 -10.89 4.15
CA ILE A 276 -10.74 -10.66 5.36
C ILE A 276 -12.24 -10.93 5.17
N SER A 277 -12.66 -11.29 3.95
CA SER A 277 -14.09 -11.36 3.56
C SER A 277 -14.91 -12.31 4.43
N SER A 278 -14.36 -13.47 4.81
CA SER A 278 -15.05 -14.43 5.69
C SER A 278 -15.33 -13.87 7.09
N GLN A 279 -14.37 -13.15 7.68
CA GLN A 279 -14.54 -12.49 8.98
C GLN A 279 -15.56 -11.35 8.87
N MET A 280 -15.45 -10.56 7.79
CA MET A 280 -16.40 -9.49 7.49
C MET A 280 -17.83 -10.01 7.34
N LEU A 281 -18.04 -11.12 6.66
CA LEU A 281 -19.36 -11.75 6.52
C LEU A 281 -19.92 -12.19 7.88
N GLN A 282 -19.08 -12.77 8.74
CA GLN A 282 -19.49 -13.26 10.05
C GLN A 282 -19.82 -12.14 11.04
N GLU A 283 -19.00 -11.08 11.09
CA GLU A 283 -19.06 -10.06 12.15
C GLU A 283 -19.80 -8.79 11.73
N HIS A 284 -19.79 -8.50 10.42
CA HIS A 284 -20.33 -7.28 9.81
C HIS A 284 -21.07 -7.57 8.48
N PRO A 285 -22.08 -8.46 8.45
CA PRO A 285 -22.69 -8.95 7.21
C PRO A 285 -23.26 -7.86 6.29
N GLU A 286 -23.84 -6.79 6.85
CA GLU A 286 -24.35 -5.66 6.06
C GLU A 286 -23.23 -4.86 5.40
N ALA A 287 -22.16 -4.55 6.16
CA ALA A 287 -20.99 -3.87 5.64
C ALA A 287 -20.28 -4.73 4.60
N HIS A 288 -20.18 -6.04 4.85
CA HIS A 288 -19.63 -7.00 3.90
C HIS A 288 -20.37 -6.96 2.57
N LYS A 289 -21.71 -7.11 2.59
CA LYS A 289 -22.53 -7.06 1.38
C LYS A 289 -22.33 -5.77 0.59
N ALA A 290 -22.28 -4.62 1.27
CA ALA A 290 -22.08 -3.33 0.61
C ALA A 290 -20.67 -3.20 -0.01
N ILE A 291 -19.63 -3.56 0.73
CA ILE A 291 -18.24 -3.49 0.25
C ILE A 291 -17.99 -4.47 -0.90
N ASP A 292 -18.45 -5.72 -0.77
CA ASP A 292 -18.30 -6.74 -1.81
C ASP A 292 -19.00 -6.32 -3.11
N THR A 293 -20.24 -5.82 -3.01
CA THR A 293 -20.98 -5.28 -4.16
C THR A 293 -20.23 -4.11 -4.81
N ALA A 294 -19.72 -3.17 -4.01
CA ALA A 294 -18.97 -2.04 -4.53
C ALA A 294 -17.68 -2.47 -5.24
N PHE A 295 -16.95 -3.45 -4.70
CA PHE A 295 -15.77 -4.02 -5.38
C PHE A 295 -16.12 -4.72 -6.69
N VAL A 296 -17.23 -5.48 -6.74
CA VAL A 296 -17.70 -6.13 -7.97
C VAL A 296 -17.99 -5.10 -9.06
N GLU A 297 -18.54 -3.93 -8.72
CA GLU A 297 -18.75 -2.85 -9.69
C GLU A 297 -17.46 -2.09 -10.03
N LEU A 298 -16.58 -1.84 -9.05
CA LEU A 298 -15.31 -1.15 -9.28
C LEU A 298 -14.45 -1.90 -10.29
N VAL A 299 -14.24 -3.22 -10.12
CA VAL A 299 -13.37 -3.97 -11.05
C VAL A 299 -13.88 -3.98 -12.50
N LYS A 300 -15.17 -3.74 -12.74
CA LYS A 300 -15.72 -3.63 -14.11
C LYS A 300 -15.32 -2.32 -14.81
N VAL A 301 -14.97 -1.28 -14.04
CA VAL A 301 -14.55 0.02 -14.60
C VAL A 301 -13.22 -0.11 -15.35
N TRP A 302 -12.34 -1.00 -14.87
CA TRP A 302 -11.10 -1.37 -15.55
C TRP A 302 -11.19 -2.82 -16.06
N PRO A 303 -11.66 -3.08 -17.28
CA PRO A 303 -11.70 -4.46 -17.80
C PRO A 303 -10.29 -5.04 -18.04
N THR A 304 -9.39 -4.23 -18.58
CA THR A 304 -8.00 -4.61 -18.95
C THR A 304 -7.01 -3.50 -18.61
N ALA A 305 -5.71 -3.82 -18.52
CA ALA A 305 -4.65 -2.82 -18.36
C ALA A 305 -4.52 -1.88 -19.57
N ILE A 306 -4.81 -2.36 -20.79
CA ILE A 306 -4.95 -1.47 -21.94
C ILE A 306 -6.31 -0.77 -21.86
N PRO A 307 -6.35 0.57 -21.74
CA PRO A 307 -7.62 1.27 -21.59
C PRO A 307 -8.45 1.23 -22.87
N PRO A 308 -9.78 1.15 -22.76
CA PRO A 308 -10.67 1.50 -23.86
C PRO A 308 -10.57 3.01 -24.16
N VAL A 309 -10.92 3.42 -25.38
CA VAL A 309 -10.96 4.85 -25.77
C VAL A 309 -12.00 5.62 -24.93
N GLN A 310 -13.16 5.00 -24.73
CA GLN A 310 -14.25 5.55 -23.91
C GLN A 310 -14.16 4.95 -22.51
N ALA A 311 -14.20 5.79 -21.49
CA ALA A 311 -14.27 5.34 -20.10
C ALA A 311 -15.53 4.50 -19.87
N VAL A 312 -15.40 3.35 -19.22
CA VAL A 312 -16.53 2.46 -18.91
C VAL A 312 -17.50 3.11 -17.93
N ASN A 313 -16.98 3.92 -17.02
CA ASN A 313 -17.75 4.64 -16.02
C ASN A 313 -17.21 6.05 -15.80
N THR A 314 -17.98 6.95 -15.21
CA THR A 314 -17.53 8.32 -14.95
C THR A 314 -16.73 8.40 -13.63
N PRO A 315 -15.82 9.38 -13.48
CA PRO A 315 -15.13 9.61 -12.21
C PRO A 315 -16.07 9.78 -11.01
N GLU A 316 -17.22 10.45 -11.18
CA GLU A 316 -18.18 10.65 -10.10
C GLU A 316 -18.79 9.33 -9.60
N ASN A 317 -19.07 8.40 -10.52
CA ASN A 317 -19.57 7.07 -10.15
C ASN A 317 -18.49 6.23 -9.47
N VAL A 318 -17.23 6.33 -9.91
CA VAL A 318 -16.11 5.69 -9.20
C VAL A 318 -15.97 6.24 -7.78
N THR A 319 -16.01 7.57 -7.63
CA THR A 319 -15.99 8.22 -6.30
C THR A 319 -17.14 7.73 -5.42
N LYS A 320 -18.35 7.54 -5.97
CA LYS A 320 -19.49 7.00 -5.21
C LYS A 320 -19.24 5.57 -4.71
N LEU A 321 -18.64 4.71 -5.53
CA LEU A 321 -18.31 3.34 -5.15
C LEU A 321 -17.21 3.31 -4.07
N VAL A 322 -16.16 4.11 -4.22
CA VAL A 322 -15.09 4.25 -3.22
C VAL A 322 -15.64 4.77 -1.90
N LYS A 323 -16.48 5.83 -1.92
CA LYS A 323 -17.16 6.34 -0.71
C LYS A 323 -18.06 5.31 -0.05
N THR A 324 -18.73 4.46 -0.83
CA THR A 324 -19.54 3.37 -0.26
C THR A 324 -18.66 2.41 0.55
N ILE A 325 -17.46 2.09 0.08
CA ILE A 325 -16.52 1.25 0.81
C ILE A 325 -16.03 1.99 2.06
N GLU A 326 -15.60 3.25 1.92
CA GLU A 326 -15.11 4.08 3.03
C GLU A 326 -16.14 4.21 4.17
N GLU A 327 -17.40 4.53 3.84
CA GLU A 327 -18.48 4.67 4.82
C GLU A 327 -18.73 3.36 5.58
N ASN A 328 -18.66 2.21 4.91
CA ASN A 328 -18.84 0.91 5.56
C ASN A 328 -17.60 0.51 6.38
N THR A 329 -16.39 0.91 5.98
CA THR A 329 -15.19 0.84 6.82
C THR A 329 -15.38 1.60 8.13
N GLN A 330 -15.94 2.81 8.10
CA GLN A 330 -16.19 3.59 9.33
C GLN A 330 -17.24 2.93 10.24
N LYS A 331 -18.27 2.30 9.67
CA LYS A 331 -19.27 1.53 10.46
C LYS A 331 -18.65 0.34 11.17
N VAL A 332 -17.73 -0.38 10.52
CA VAL A 332 -16.99 -1.50 11.14
C VAL A 332 -16.20 -0.99 12.35
N ARG A 333 -15.41 0.07 12.15
CA ARG A 333 -14.58 0.66 13.21
C ARG A 333 -15.37 1.14 14.42
N THR A 334 -16.45 1.88 14.19
CA THR A 334 -17.29 2.41 15.29
C THR A 334 -17.91 1.29 16.10
N LYS A 335 -18.42 0.23 15.45
CA LYS A 335 -18.99 -0.95 16.13
C LYS A 335 -17.94 -1.71 16.96
N THR A 336 -16.71 -1.85 16.46
CA THR A 336 -15.61 -2.49 17.20
C THR A 336 -15.21 -1.66 18.42
N SER A 337 -15.12 -0.34 18.30
CA SER A 337 -14.83 0.55 19.44
C SER A 337 -15.89 0.45 20.54
N THR A 338 -17.18 0.33 20.20
CA THR A 338 -18.25 0.15 21.19
C THR A 338 -18.19 -1.22 21.89
N LYS A 339 -17.75 -2.27 21.20
CA LYS A 339 -17.55 -3.59 21.83
C LYS A 339 -16.35 -3.63 22.79
N ALA A 340 -15.29 -2.88 22.54
CA ALA A 340 -14.11 -2.85 23.40
C ALA A 340 -14.33 -2.08 24.73
N GLN A 341 -15.42 -1.31 24.84
CA GLN A 341 -15.76 -0.51 26.02
C GLN A 341 -16.79 -1.18 26.95
N ASN A 342 -17.32 -2.35 26.57
CA ASN A 342 -18.31 -3.13 27.32
C ASN A 342 -17.75 -4.50 27.71
#